data_AF-A0A1H7UVR7-F1
#
_entry.id   AF-A0A1H7UVR7-F1
#
_cell.length_a   1.000
_cell.length_b   1.000
_cell.length_c   1.000
_cell.angle_alpha   90.00
_cell.angle_beta   90.00
_cell.angle_gamma   90.00
#
_symmetry.space_group_name_H-M   'P 1'
#
loop_
_entity.id
_entity.type
_entity.pdbx_description
1 polymer ?
#
loop_
_entity_poly.entity_id
_entity_poly.type
_entity_poly.pdbx_seq_one_letter_code
_entity_poly.pdbx_strand_id
1 'polypeptide(L)'
;MAAQNRRPLPWLAASAGVLFFAACAMLLFESTREHFPRRDLPAFDLRHAARLSFEQRTIHERELFSELSQWNRPSRRYATKEGLIQRERRWRQLAAEGFELAHLALQVLQPDGGFVYPLERPMSRLEEMAKGGDAAAMCLMTGLVSQVKRGRLSSGHADIARHWLLRGAERGHPECRLQLGRRLLLGIDGMTKDAARGLELEFAARRAGYAHDTDGLVAYFQQRWSTDPIDLTRLYCWLSIDAQSRLTDAQLHMLKLLRADAHRLGSERLQGLANQLGGTAFSLQQCVELGAR
;
A
#
# COMPACT_ATOMS: atom_id res chain seq x y z
N MET A 1 -75.05 -14.93 -2.27
CA MET A 1 -73.96 -13.94 -2.24
C MET A 1 -73.52 -13.76 -0.80
N ALA A 2 -72.37 -14.32 -0.41
CA ALA A 2 -71.72 -14.00 0.86
C ALA A 2 -70.21 -13.94 0.59
N ALA A 3 -69.68 -12.72 0.53
CA ALA A 3 -68.26 -12.47 0.29
C ALA A 3 -67.46 -12.79 1.56
N GLN A 4 -66.58 -13.78 1.48
CA GLN A 4 -65.72 -14.21 2.57
C GLN A 4 -64.58 -13.20 2.74
N ASN A 5 -64.74 -12.29 3.70
CA ASN A 5 -63.79 -11.21 3.96
C ASN A 5 -62.58 -11.75 4.76
N ARG A 6 -61.59 -12.34 4.07
CA ARG A 6 -60.33 -12.78 4.69
C ARG A 6 -59.46 -11.56 4.99
N ARG A 7 -59.50 -11.07 6.24
CA ARG A 7 -58.50 -10.12 6.73
C ARG A 7 -57.13 -10.82 6.76
N PRO A 8 -56.07 -10.26 6.17
CA PRO A 8 -54.74 -10.85 6.25
C PRO A 8 -54.28 -10.90 7.71
N LEU A 9 -53.73 -12.05 8.14
CA LEU A 9 -53.32 -12.25 9.52
C LEU A 9 -52.19 -11.26 9.91
N PRO A 10 -52.28 -10.59 11.08
CA PRO A 10 -51.39 -9.50 11.48
C PRO A 10 -49.91 -9.90 11.64
N TRP A 11 -49.61 -11.19 11.81
CA TRP A 11 -48.23 -11.68 11.98
C TRP A 11 -47.40 -11.62 10.70
N LEU A 12 -48.01 -11.73 9.51
CA LEU A 12 -47.31 -11.60 8.21
C LEU A 12 -46.88 -10.15 7.95
N ALA A 13 -47.72 -9.18 8.33
CA ALA A 13 -47.37 -7.76 8.23
C ALA A 13 -46.30 -7.37 9.27
N ALA A 14 -46.38 -7.93 10.49
CA ALA A 14 -45.36 -7.70 11.52
C ALA A 14 -43.99 -8.30 11.14
N SER A 15 -43.96 -9.50 10.56
CA SER A 15 -42.72 -10.15 10.10
C SER A 15 -42.11 -9.45 8.88
N ALA A 16 -42.93 -8.98 7.93
CA ALA A 16 -42.46 -8.13 6.84
C ALA A 16 -41.88 -6.80 7.35
N GLY A 17 -42.50 -6.18 8.36
CA GLY A 17 -41.99 -4.98 9.02
C GLY A 17 -40.63 -5.19 9.69
N VAL A 18 -40.46 -6.27 10.47
CA VAL A 18 -39.19 -6.61 11.13
C VAL A 18 -38.07 -6.86 10.11
N LEU A 19 -38.35 -7.60 9.03
CA LEU A 19 -37.38 -7.83 7.95
C LEU A 19 -36.99 -6.53 7.25
N PHE A 20 -37.94 -5.63 7.00
CA PHE A 20 -37.68 -4.31 6.43
C PHE A 20 -36.82 -3.44 7.35
N PHE A 21 -37.14 -3.34 8.64
CA PHE A 21 -36.33 -2.60 9.61
C PHE A 21 -34.92 -3.17 9.75
N ALA A 22 -34.78 -4.51 9.78
CA ALA A 22 -33.47 -5.16 9.82
C ALA A 22 -32.64 -4.87 8.55
N ALA A 23 -33.26 -4.92 7.37
CA ALA A 23 -32.62 -4.57 6.11
C ALA A 23 -32.20 -3.09 6.07
N CYS A 24 -33.07 -2.17 6.51
CA CYS A 24 -32.74 -0.75 6.62
C CYS A 24 -31.61 -0.49 7.62
N ALA A 25 -31.63 -1.13 8.79
CA ALA A 25 -30.57 -1.02 9.79
C ALA A 25 -29.24 -1.56 9.26
N MET A 26 -29.26 -2.67 8.51
CA MET A 26 -28.07 -3.24 7.88
C MET A 26 -27.51 -2.31 6.78
N LEU A 27 -28.37 -1.71 5.96
CA LEU A 27 -27.96 -0.73 4.94
C LEU A 27 -27.40 0.55 5.57
N LEU A 28 -28.03 1.05 6.65
CA LEU A 28 -27.53 2.17 7.42
C LEU A 28 -26.18 1.85 8.07
N PHE A 29 -26.01 0.64 8.62
CA PHE A 29 -24.74 0.20 9.17
C PHE A 29 -23.66 0.11 8.09
N GLU A 30 -23.91 -0.56 6.96
CA GLU A 30 -22.92 -0.68 5.88
C GLU A 30 -22.53 0.70 5.30
N SER A 31 -23.48 1.62 5.18
CA SER A 31 -23.19 2.99 4.72
C SER A 31 -22.45 3.86 5.75
N THR A 32 -22.49 3.50 7.04
CA THR A 32 -21.89 4.32 8.11
C THR A 32 -20.74 3.63 8.86
N ARG A 33 -20.45 2.35 8.61
CA ARG A 33 -19.45 1.56 9.35
C ARG A 33 -18.06 2.20 9.41
N GLU A 34 -17.67 2.93 8.37
CA GLU A 34 -16.41 3.67 8.31
C GLU A 34 -16.30 4.85 9.30
N HIS A 35 -17.38 5.17 10.02
CA HIS A 35 -17.40 6.16 11.11
C HIS A 35 -17.20 5.52 12.49
N PHE A 36 -17.25 4.19 12.59
CA PHE A 36 -17.13 3.47 13.85
C PHE A 36 -15.85 2.64 13.88
N PRO A 37 -15.25 2.41 15.06
CA PRO A 37 -14.13 1.48 15.18
C PRO A 37 -14.51 0.10 14.66
N ARG A 38 -13.55 -0.56 14.02
CA ARG A 38 -13.70 -1.94 13.54
C ARG A 38 -13.90 -2.90 14.72
N ARG A 39 -15.02 -3.65 14.74
CA ARG A 39 -15.43 -4.49 15.89
C ARG A 39 -15.26 -6.01 15.69
N ASP A 40 -14.99 -6.46 14.47
CA ASP A 40 -14.84 -7.88 14.12
C ASP A 40 -13.43 -8.45 14.37
N LEU A 41 -12.53 -7.63 14.93
CA LEU A 41 -11.19 -8.06 15.31
C LEU A 41 -11.17 -8.54 16.77
N PRO A 42 -10.49 -9.67 17.07
CA PRO A 42 -10.24 -10.05 18.45
C PRO A 42 -9.36 -9.01 19.15
N ALA A 43 -9.46 -8.94 20.48
CA ALA A 43 -8.52 -8.14 21.26
C ALA A 43 -7.08 -8.63 21.04
N PHE A 44 -6.14 -7.71 20.95
CA PHE A 44 -4.72 -8.04 20.78
C PHE A 44 -4.07 -8.47 22.10
N ASP A 45 -3.40 -9.62 22.13
CA ASP A 45 -2.67 -10.09 23.32
C ASP A 45 -1.23 -9.57 23.30
N LEU A 46 -0.97 -8.51 24.08
CA LEU A 46 0.37 -7.93 24.23
C LEU A 46 1.40 -8.94 24.78
N ARG A 47 0.99 -9.99 25.49
CA ARG A 47 1.92 -11.03 25.99
C ARG A 47 2.44 -11.91 24.85
N HIS A 48 1.67 -12.09 23.80
CA HIS A 48 2.13 -12.79 22.60
C HIS A 48 3.13 -11.92 21.82
N ALA A 49 2.90 -10.61 21.73
CA ALA A 49 3.83 -9.68 21.09
C ALA A 49 5.24 -9.74 21.71
N ALA A 50 5.32 -9.88 23.05
CA ALA A 50 6.59 -10.02 23.76
C ALA A 50 7.36 -11.31 23.45
N ARG A 51 6.71 -12.33 22.85
CA ARG A 51 7.34 -13.61 22.47
C ARG A 51 7.85 -13.64 21.03
N LEU A 52 7.47 -12.65 20.21
CA LEU A 52 7.86 -12.58 18.81
C LEU A 52 9.35 -12.22 18.71
N SER A 53 10.14 -13.09 18.08
CA SER A 53 11.58 -12.83 17.93
C SER A 53 11.82 -11.62 17.02
N PHE A 54 12.97 -10.96 17.17
CA PHE A 54 13.36 -9.84 16.31
C PHE A 54 13.37 -10.23 14.81
N GLU A 55 13.85 -11.44 14.51
CA GLU A 55 13.90 -11.97 13.15
C GLU A 55 12.49 -12.18 12.58
N GLN A 56 11.61 -12.86 13.33
CA GLN A 56 10.22 -13.08 12.92
C GLN A 56 9.48 -11.76 12.71
N ARG A 57 9.67 -10.81 13.64
CA ARG A 57 9.11 -9.47 13.53
C ARG A 57 9.58 -8.76 12.25
N THR A 58 10.87 -8.84 11.92
CA THR A 58 11.42 -8.23 10.70
C THR A 58 10.81 -8.86 9.44
N ILE A 59 10.60 -10.18 9.43
CA ILE A 59 9.93 -10.88 8.31
C ILE A 59 8.48 -10.40 8.17
N HIS A 60 7.72 -10.38 9.26
CA HIS A 60 6.33 -9.94 9.27
C HIS A 60 6.18 -8.47 8.85
N GLU A 61 7.11 -7.62 9.27
CA GLU A 61 7.15 -6.21 8.91
C GLU A 61 7.34 -6.02 7.40
N ARG A 62 8.35 -6.66 6.82
CA ARG A 62 8.57 -6.64 5.36
C ARG A 62 7.35 -7.16 4.62
N GLU A 63 6.73 -8.21 5.13
CA GLU A 63 5.53 -8.79 4.54
C GLU A 63 4.35 -7.81 4.54
N LEU A 64 4.08 -7.18 5.68
CA LEU A 64 3.01 -6.19 5.83
C LEU A 64 3.24 -4.99 4.89
N PHE A 65 4.41 -4.37 4.93
CA PHE A 65 4.69 -3.19 4.12
C PHE A 65 4.68 -3.49 2.63
N SER A 66 5.13 -4.69 2.22
CA SER A 66 5.08 -5.10 0.80
C SER A 66 3.68 -5.12 0.20
N GLU A 67 2.66 -5.27 1.05
CA GLU A 67 1.25 -5.37 0.63
C GLU A 67 0.43 -4.13 1.01
N LEU A 68 0.96 -3.23 1.85
CA LEU A 68 0.22 -2.11 2.42
C LEU A 68 -0.22 -1.10 1.35
N SER A 69 0.63 -0.78 0.38
CA SER A 69 0.29 0.16 -0.71
C SER A 69 -0.79 -0.39 -1.65
N GLN A 70 -0.95 -1.72 -1.69
CA GLN A 70 -1.91 -2.45 -2.52
C GLN A 70 -3.00 -3.11 -1.67
N TRP A 71 -3.21 -2.69 -0.43
CA TRP A 71 -3.99 -3.43 0.58
C TRP A 71 -5.39 -3.91 0.12
N ASN A 72 -6.10 -3.15 -0.74
CA ASN A 72 -7.40 -3.54 -1.32
C ASN A 72 -7.36 -3.78 -2.84
N ARG A 73 -6.17 -3.95 -3.42
CA ARG A 73 -5.95 -4.22 -4.84
C ARG A 73 -5.19 -5.53 -5.03
N PRO A 74 -5.39 -6.23 -6.15
CA PRO A 74 -4.55 -7.38 -6.48
C PRO A 74 -3.06 -7.04 -6.49
N SER A 75 -2.24 -7.92 -5.95
CA SER A 75 -0.77 -7.89 -6.04
C SER A 75 -0.28 -9.19 -6.70
N ARG A 76 1.03 -9.31 -6.95
CA ARG A 76 1.59 -10.58 -7.43
C ARG A 76 1.36 -11.75 -6.45
N ARG A 77 1.40 -11.47 -5.14
CA ARG A 77 1.11 -12.47 -4.09
C ARG A 77 -0.38 -12.82 -4.02
N TYR A 78 -1.25 -11.83 -4.23
CA TYR A 78 -2.70 -11.98 -4.15
C TYR A 78 -3.36 -11.50 -5.44
N ALA A 79 -3.25 -12.29 -6.50
CA ALA A 79 -3.51 -11.85 -7.87
C ALA A 79 -5.00 -11.74 -8.26
N THR A 80 -5.90 -12.30 -7.45
CA THR A 80 -7.34 -12.31 -7.73
C THR A 80 -8.13 -11.54 -6.69
N LYS A 81 -9.44 -11.36 -6.90
CA LYS A 81 -10.35 -10.78 -5.90
C LYS A 81 -10.39 -11.64 -4.63
N GLU A 82 -10.37 -12.96 -4.76
CA GLU A 82 -10.28 -13.91 -3.65
C GLU A 82 -8.94 -13.78 -2.90
N GLY A 83 -7.90 -13.32 -3.62
CA GLY A 83 -6.61 -12.95 -3.03
C GLY A 83 -6.73 -11.89 -1.93
N LEU A 84 -7.71 -10.97 -2.00
CA LEU A 84 -7.93 -9.97 -0.96
C LEU A 84 -8.39 -10.61 0.37
N ILE A 85 -9.22 -11.65 0.30
CA ILE A 85 -9.64 -12.44 1.46
C ILE A 85 -8.44 -13.21 2.04
N GLN A 86 -7.55 -13.71 1.18
CA GLN A 86 -6.32 -14.37 1.62
C GLN A 86 -5.35 -13.39 2.30
N ARG A 87 -5.20 -12.17 1.76
CA ARG A 87 -4.41 -11.09 2.37
C ARG A 87 -4.94 -10.75 3.75
N GLU A 88 -6.25 -10.54 3.89
CA GLU A 88 -6.85 -10.25 5.19
C GLU A 88 -6.61 -11.38 6.20
N ARG A 89 -6.84 -12.64 5.79
CA ARG A 89 -6.54 -13.80 6.65
C ARG A 89 -5.07 -13.82 7.07
N ARG A 90 -4.16 -13.53 6.14
CA ARG A 90 -2.73 -13.48 6.45
C ARG A 90 -2.40 -12.38 7.44
N TRP A 91 -2.93 -11.17 7.28
CA TRP A 91 -2.73 -10.09 8.25
C TRP A 91 -3.31 -10.43 9.62
N ARG A 92 -4.46 -11.12 9.68
CA ARG A 92 -5.03 -11.61 10.94
C ARG A 92 -4.13 -12.67 11.59
N GLN A 93 -3.52 -13.53 10.79
CA GLN A 93 -2.54 -14.50 11.26
C GLN A 93 -1.29 -13.82 11.82
N LEU A 94 -0.73 -12.83 11.12
CA LEU A 94 0.40 -12.04 11.63
C LEU A 94 0.06 -11.39 12.99
N ALA A 95 -1.13 -10.83 13.12
CA ALA A 95 -1.60 -10.29 14.40
C ALA A 95 -1.71 -11.38 15.49
N ALA A 96 -2.24 -12.56 15.17
CA ALA A 96 -2.34 -13.68 16.10
C ALA A 96 -0.97 -14.24 16.52
N GLU A 97 0.03 -14.15 15.65
CA GLU A 97 1.44 -14.47 15.90
C GLU A 97 2.13 -13.43 16.79
N GLY A 98 1.45 -12.33 17.16
CA GLY A 98 1.96 -11.29 18.05
C GLY A 98 2.50 -10.05 17.33
N PHE A 99 2.33 -9.94 16.00
CA PHE A 99 2.76 -8.75 15.27
C PHE A 99 1.73 -7.61 15.38
N GLU A 100 1.93 -6.73 16.38
CA GLU A 100 0.99 -5.65 16.72
C GLU A 100 0.70 -4.69 15.54
N LEU A 101 1.70 -4.40 14.72
CA LEU A 101 1.53 -3.50 13.57
C LEU A 101 0.51 -4.05 12.55
N ALA A 102 0.42 -5.37 12.35
CA ALA A 102 -0.63 -5.95 11.51
C ALA A 102 -2.00 -5.82 12.15
N HIS A 103 -2.11 -5.96 13.47
CA HIS A 103 -3.36 -5.72 14.19
C HIS A 103 -3.83 -4.27 14.04
N LEU A 104 -2.93 -3.30 14.22
CA LEU A 104 -3.22 -1.87 14.06
C LEU A 104 -3.58 -1.53 12.60
N ALA A 105 -2.88 -2.11 11.63
CA ALA A 105 -3.24 -1.96 10.22
C ALA A 105 -4.65 -2.49 9.94
N LEU A 106 -5.02 -3.65 10.51
CA LEU A 106 -6.36 -4.22 10.37
C LEU A 106 -7.45 -3.38 11.03
N GLN A 107 -7.15 -2.66 12.12
CA GLN A 107 -8.12 -1.74 12.74
C GLN A 107 -8.51 -0.60 11.81
N VAL A 108 -7.64 -0.21 10.87
CA VAL A 108 -7.87 0.85 9.88
C VAL A 108 -8.31 0.29 8.53
N LEU A 109 -7.73 -0.82 8.08
CA LEU A 109 -7.87 -1.34 6.73
C LEU A 109 -8.52 -2.72 6.76
N GLN A 110 -9.55 -2.91 5.93
CA GLN A 110 -10.16 -4.21 5.68
C GLN A 110 -9.94 -4.64 4.23
N PRO A 111 -8.86 -5.39 3.92
CA PRO A 111 -8.51 -5.78 2.57
C PRO A 111 -9.65 -6.40 1.75
N ASP A 112 -10.46 -7.28 2.36
CA ASP A 112 -11.50 -8.02 1.63
C ASP A 112 -12.70 -7.16 1.22
N GLY A 113 -13.11 -6.24 2.10
CA GLY A 113 -14.25 -5.35 1.90
C GLY A 113 -13.88 -3.97 1.35
N GLY A 114 -12.59 -3.64 1.32
CA GLY A 114 -12.09 -2.35 0.84
C GLY A 114 -12.49 -1.16 1.72
N PHE A 115 -12.83 -1.41 2.99
CA PHE A 115 -13.23 -0.36 3.94
C PHE A 115 -12.05 0.28 4.65
N VAL A 116 -12.15 1.59 4.90
CA VAL A 116 -11.20 2.36 5.69
C VAL A 116 -11.89 2.94 6.91
N TYR A 117 -11.50 2.46 8.08
CA TYR A 117 -12.02 2.76 9.40
C TYR A 117 -11.32 3.99 10.05
N PRO A 118 -11.88 4.55 11.14
CA PRO A 118 -11.31 5.69 11.84
C PRO A 118 -9.90 5.41 12.38
N LEU A 119 -9.07 6.44 12.33
CA LEU A 119 -7.62 6.34 12.49
C LEU A 119 -7.14 6.68 13.92
N GLU A 120 -8.00 7.29 14.75
CA GLU A 120 -7.64 7.93 16.03
C GLU A 120 -6.97 6.97 17.02
N ARG A 121 -7.60 5.81 17.27
CA ARG A 121 -7.08 4.81 18.22
C ARG A 121 -5.80 4.15 17.70
N PRO A 122 -5.76 3.65 16.45
CA PRO A 122 -4.52 3.14 15.85
C PRO A 122 -3.37 4.15 15.89
N MET A 123 -3.61 5.41 15.53
CA MET A 123 -2.56 6.45 15.55
C MET A 123 -2.04 6.73 16.95
N SER A 124 -2.92 6.80 17.95
CA SER A 124 -2.50 7.01 19.34
C SER A 124 -1.55 5.90 19.81
N ARG A 125 -1.86 4.64 19.46
CA ARG A 125 -1.01 3.50 19.80
C ARG A 125 0.31 3.50 19.01
N LEU A 126 0.26 3.80 17.71
CA LEU A 126 1.47 3.90 16.89
C LEU A 126 2.40 5.01 17.37
N GLU A 127 1.84 6.14 17.82
CA GLU A 127 2.61 7.23 18.41
C GLU A 127 3.27 6.82 19.74
N GLU A 128 2.57 6.06 20.58
CA GLU A 128 3.16 5.48 21.81
C GLU A 128 4.34 4.55 21.47
N MET A 129 4.18 3.66 20.50
CA MET A 129 5.25 2.76 20.04
C MET A 129 6.43 3.55 19.46
N ALA A 130 6.15 4.58 18.66
CA ALA A 130 7.17 5.45 18.08
C ALA A 130 7.96 6.23 19.15
N LYS A 131 7.28 6.73 20.21
CA LYS A 131 7.93 7.32 21.40
C LYS A 131 8.82 6.31 22.12
N GLY A 132 8.42 5.04 22.14
CA GLY A 132 9.24 3.91 22.59
C GLY A 132 10.40 3.52 21.66
N GLY A 133 10.57 4.20 20.53
CA GLY A 133 11.66 3.97 19.58
C GLY A 133 11.35 3.00 18.43
N ASP A 134 10.09 2.57 18.30
CA ASP A 134 9.66 1.67 17.23
C ASP A 134 9.64 2.36 15.87
N ALA A 135 10.69 2.15 15.07
CA ALA A 135 10.82 2.80 13.77
C ALA A 135 9.85 2.25 12.71
N ALA A 136 9.31 1.04 12.89
CA ALA A 136 8.30 0.50 11.99
C ALA A 136 6.93 1.14 12.24
N ALA A 137 6.60 1.40 13.51
CA ALA A 137 5.43 2.21 13.86
C ALA A 137 5.52 3.63 13.26
N MET A 138 6.73 4.22 13.26
CA MET A 138 6.97 5.54 12.66
C MET A 138 6.53 5.63 11.19
N CYS A 139 6.88 4.65 10.33
CA CYS A 139 6.44 4.64 8.93
C CYS A 139 5.04 4.08 8.71
N LEU A 140 4.51 3.24 9.59
CA LEU A 140 3.16 2.71 9.42
C LEU A 140 2.12 3.84 9.49
N MET A 141 2.33 4.84 10.35
CA MET A 141 1.46 6.01 10.44
C MET A 141 1.26 6.68 9.08
N THR A 142 2.34 6.92 8.34
CA THR A 142 2.28 7.50 7.00
C THR A 142 1.55 6.59 6.03
N GLY A 143 1.83 5.28 6.06
CA GLY A 143 1.14 4.29 5.22
C GLY A 143 -0.38 4.30 5.42
N LEU A 144 -0.84 4.39 6.66
CA LEU A 144 -2.27 4.43 7.03
C LEU A 144 -2.92 5.77 6.70
N VAL A 145 -2.26 6.89 7.03
CA VAL A 145 -2.73 8.24 6.68
C VAL A 145 -2.96 8.37 5.17
N SER A 146 -2.10 7.79 4.34
CA SER A 146 -2.27 7.79 2.88
C SER A 146 -3.50 7.03 2.39
N GLN A 147 -4.10 6.14 3.18
CA GLN A 147 -5.33 5.40 2.80
C GLN A 147 -6.62 6.12 3.21
N VAL A 148 -6.55 7.05 4.17
CA VAL A 148 -7.72 7.79 4.63
C VAL A 148 -8.08 8.87 3.61
N LYS A 149 -9.37 8.94 3.24
CA LYS A 149 -9.88 10.00 2.36
C LYS A 149 -9.59 11.36 2.98
N ARG A 150 -9.07 12.32 2.19
CA ARG A 150 -8.69 13.68 2.66
C ARG A 150 -9.78 14.38 3.49
N GLY A 151 -11.05 14.26 3.10
CA GLY A 151 -12.16 14.87 3.84
C GLY A 151 -12.46 14.26 5.22
N ARG A 152 -11.89 13.09 5.54
CA ARG A 152 -11.99 12.41 6.84
C ARG A 152 -10.68 12.48 7.64
N LEU A 153 -9.61 12.99 7.04
CA LEU A 153 -8.31 13.07 7.67
C LEU A 153 -8.16 14.41 8.40
N SER A 154 -7.93 14.38 9.70
CA SER A 154 -7.56 15.58 10.44
C SER A 154 -6.14 16.04 10.05
N SER A 155 -5.91 17.36 10.00
CA SER A 155 -4.58 17.92 9.73
C SER A 155 -3.52 17.42 10.71
N GLY A 156 -3.90 17.27 12.00
CA GLY A 156 -3.01 16.76 13.04
C GLY A 156 -2.45 15.36 12.76
N HIS A 157 -3.24 14.43 12.21
CA HIS A 157 -2.74 13.10 11.87
C HIS A 157 -1.70 13.14 10.75
N ALA A 158 -1.90 13.99 9.74
CA ALA A 158 -0.94 14.16 8.65
C ALA A 158 0.39 14.74 9.16
N ASP A 159 0.33 15.70 10.08
CA ASP A 159 1.50 16.32 10.70
C ASP A 159 2.28 15.35 11.59
N ILE A 160 1.57 14.57 12.41
CA ILE A 160 2.17 13.53 13.27
C ILE A 160 2.86 12.47 12.40
N ALA A 161 2.18 11.97 11.37
CA ALA A 161 2.75 10.97 10.47
C ALA A 161 4.00 11.51 9.75
N ARG A 162 3.97 12.77 9.31
CA ARG A 162 5.12 13.43 8.67
C ARG A 162 6.30 13.56 9.64
N HIS A 163 6.03 13.99 10.88
CA HIS A 163 7.06 14.09 11.91
C HIS A 163 7.78 12.76 12.15
N TRP A 164 7.01 11.69 12.34
CA TRP A 164 7.57 10.38 12.63
C TRP A 164 8.25 9.73 11.42
N LEU A 165 7.74 9.94 10.21
CA LEU A 165 8.40 9.49 8.98
C LEU A 165 9.84 10.03 8.88
N LEU A 166 10.03 11.32 9.13
CA LEU A 166 11.35 11.95 9.11
C LEU A 166 12.27 11.29 10.15
N ARG A 167 11.80 11.14 11.40
CA ARG A 167 12.55 10.49 12.48
C ARG A 167 12.93 9.04 12.17
N GLY A 168 12.00 8.26 11.62
CA GLY A 168 12.25 6.86 11.27
C GLY A 168 13.25 6.73 10.10
N ALA A 169 13.18 7.64 9.13
CA ALA A 169 14.14 7.68 8.02
C ALA A 169 15.54 8.10 8.48
N GLU A 170 15.64 9.06 9.40
CA GLU A 170 16.89 9.47 10.08
C GLU A 170 17.54 8.30 10.83
N ARG A 171 16.73 7.51 11.55
CA ARG A 171 17.16 6.26 12.22
C ARG A 171 17.53 5.14 11.25
N GLY A 172 17.29 5.35 9.97
CA GLY A 172 17.71 4.46 8.91
C GLY A 172 16.76 3.31 8.60
N HIS A 173 15.53 3.36 9.11
CA HIS A 173 14.53 2.33 8.83
C HIS A 173 14.21 2.26 7.34
N PRO A 174 14.39 1.11 6.66
CA PRO A 174 14.25 1.02 5.21
C PRO A 174 12.89 1.48 4.68
N GLU A 175 11.79 1.09 5.34
CA GLU A 175 10.46 1.52 4.92
C GLU A 175 10.26 3.03 5.06
N CYS A 176 10.77 3.65 6.13
CA CYS A 176 10.69 5.09 6.30
C CYS A 176 11.47 5.81 5.20
N ARG A 177 12.67 5.30 4.85
CA ARG A 177 13.49 5.83 3.77
C ARG A 177 12.78 5.70 2.42
N LEU A 178 12.17 4.55 2.14
CA LEU A 178 11.40 4.33 0.91
C LEU A 178 10.26 5.36 0.79
N GLN A 179 9.44 5.47 1.83
CA GLN A 179 8.29 6.36 1.86
C GLN A 179 8.67 7.85 1.85
N LEU A 180 9.76 8.25 2.51
CA LEU A 180 10.26 9.61 2.48
C LEU A 180 10.87 9.93 1.12
N GLY A 181 11.67 9.01 0.57
CA GLY A 181 12.33 9.16 -0.72
C GLY A 181 11.32 9.42 -1.84
N ARG A 182 10.26 8.61 -1.92
CA ARG A 182 9.14 8.82 -2.86
C ARG A 182 8.53 10.22 -2.74
N ARG A 183 8.31 10.70 -1.51
CA ARG A 183 7.71 12.01 -1.27
C ARG A 183 8.62 13.16 -1.68
N LEU A 184 9.93 13.03 -1.46
CA LEU A 184 10.91 14.02 -1.90
C LEU A 184 11.10 13.98 -3.43
N LEU A 185 11.02 12.82 -4.07
CA LEU A 185 11.07 12.74 -5.54
C LEU A 185 9.87 13.44 -6.19
N LEU A 186 8.68 13.28 -5.60
CA LEU A 186 7.43 13.77 -6.16
C LEU A 186 7.03 15.17 -5.66
N GLY A 187 7.55 15.63 -4.53
CA GLY A 187 7.14 16.88 -3.89
C GLY A 187 5.69 16.84 -3.38
N ILE A 188 5.33 15.79 -2.62
CA ILE A 188 3.96 15.54 -2.15
C ILE A 188 3.87 15.43 -0.62
N ASP A 189 2.65 15.41 -0.08
CA ASP A 189 2.37 15.25 1.36
C ASP A 189 3.08 16.26 2.27
N GLY A 190 3.23 17.50 1.78
CA GLY A 190 3.91 18.59 2.50
C GLY A 190 5.44 18.51 2.47
N MET A 191 6.02 17.61 1.67
CA MET A 191 7.45 17.55 1.42
C MET A 191 7.81 18.34 0.17
N THR A 192 8.84 19.19 0.28
CA THR A 192 9.39 19.90 -0.88
C THR A 192 10.18 18.92 -1.75
N LYS A 193 10.12 19.09 -3.07
CA LYS A 193 10.85 18.23 -4.01
C LYS A 193 12.36 18.36 -3.79
N ASP A 194 13.01 17.25 -3.51
CA ASP A 194 14.46 17.10 -3.42
C ASP A 194 14.86 15.77 -4.07
N ALA A 195 15.24 15.85 -5.35
CA ALA A 195 15.53 14.66 -6.14
C ALA A 195 16.78 13.93 -5.64
N ALA A 196 17.82 14.66 -5.24
CA ALA A 196 19.08 14.07 -4.80
C ALA A 196 18.89 13.27 -3.51
N ARG A 197 18.26 13.88 -2.50
CA ARG A 197 17.95 13.20 -1.25
C ARG A 197 16.92 12.08 -1.46
N GLY A 198 15.92 12.31 -2.32
CA GLY A 198 14.92 11.32 -2.68
C GLY A 198 15.53 10.03 -3.23
N LEU A 199 16.42 10.14 -4.22
CA LEU A 199 17.13 9.01 -4.82
C LEU A 199 18.03 8.29 -3.80
N GLU A 200 18.78 9.04 -2.97
CA GLU A 200 19.64 8.46 -1.93
C GLU A 200 18.84 7.52 -1.00
N LEU A 201 17.69 8.00 -0.51
CA LEU A 201 16.83 7.26 0.40
C LEU A 201 16.17 6.05 -0.29
N GLU A 202 15.67 6.22 -1.51
CA GLU A 202 15.06 5.14 -2.31
C GLU A 202 16.06 3.99 -2.57
N PHE A 203 17.29 4.31 -2.93
CA PHE A 203 18.33 3.29 -3.16
C PHE A 203 18.83 2.67 -1.86
N ALA A 204 18.93 3.43 -0.78
CA ALA A 204 19.27 2.89 0.54
C ALA A 204 18.21 1.87 1.02
N ALA A 205 16.92 2.16 0.85
CA ALA A 205 15.85 1.24 1.20
C ALA A 205 15.88 -0.05 0.38
N ARG A 206 16.12 0.07 -0.93
CA ARG A 206 16.17 -1.09 -1.85
C ARG A 206 17.38 -1.99 -1.65
N ARG A 207 18.53 -1.42 -1.24
CA ARG A 207 19.68 -2.23 -0.79
C ARG A 207 19.34 -3.10 0.43
N ALA A 208 18.40 -2.67 1.26
CA ALA A 208 17.88 -3.45 2.38
C ALA A 208 16.71 -4.37 1.98
N GLY A 209 16.35 -4.45 0.69
CA GLY A 209 15.31 -5.35 0.18
C GLY A 209 13.88 -4.83 0.23
N TYR A 210 13.68 -3.51 0.42
CA TYR A 210 12.36 -2.86 0.38
C TYR A 210 12.14 -2.22 -1.01
N ALA A 211 11.36 -2.88 -1.87
CA ALA A 211 11.18 -2.52 -3.29
C ALA A 211 9.74 -2.65 -3.80
N HIS A 212 8.75 -2.73 -2.92
CA HIS A 212 7.32 -2.92 -3.22
C HIS A 212 6.61 -1.68 -3.77
N ASP A 213 7.25 -0.51 -3.66
CA ASP A 213 6.78 0.74 -4.28
C ASP A 213 7.91 1.25 -5.18
N THR A 214 7.62 1.51 -6.44
CA THR A 214 8.55 2.09 -7.42
C THR A 214 8.02 3.39 -8.03
N ASP A 215 6.86 3.88 -7.59
CA ASP A 215 6.16 5.02 -8.21
C ASP A 215 7.05 6.26 -8.30
N GLY A 216 7.77 6.57 -7.22
CA GLY A 216 8.67 7.72 -7.15
C GLY A 216 9.78 7.64 -8.18
N LEU A 217 10.46 6.50 -8.27
CA LEU A 217 11.54 6.26 -9.23
C LEU A 217 11.03 6.22 -10.67
N VAL A 218 9.94 5.50 -10.93
CA VAL A 218 9.33 5.42 -12.26
C VAL A 218 8.93 6.82 -12.73
N ALA A 219 8.21 7.59 -11.91
CA ALA A 219 7.83 8.95 -12.25
C ALA A 219 9.05 9.85 -12.47
N TYR A 220 10.09 9.73 -11.64
CA TYR A 220 11.33 10.49 -11.77
C TYR A 220 12.04 10.21 -13.11
N PHE A 221 12.26 8.94 -13.46
CA PHE A 221 12.93 8.58 -14.71
C PHE A 221 12.04 8.80 -15.93
N GLN A 222 10.72 8.65 -15.81
CA GLN A 222 9.77 8.92 -16.88
C GLN A 222 9.67 10.43 -17.21
N GLN A 223 9.74 11.32 -16.21
CA GLN A 223 9.83 12.76 -16.46
C GLN A 223 11.10 13.15 -17.21
N ARG A 224 12.15 12.33 -17.09
CA ARG A 224 13.42 12.49 -17.80
C ARG A 224 13.48 11.68 -19.10
N TRP A 225 12.33 11.22 -19.61
CA TRP A 225 12.27 10.46 -20.86
C TRP A 225 13.05 11.17 -21.96
N SER A 226 14.07 10.49 -22.46
CA SER A 226 14.98 10.96 -23.50
C SER A 226 15.22 9.83 -24.50
N THR A 227 15.86 10.13 -25.63
CA THR A 227 16.35 9.10 -26.55
C THR A 227 17.70 8.52 -26.13
N ASP A 228 18.25 8.95 -24.98
CA ASP A 228 19.49 8.39 -24.45
C ASP A 228 19.23 6.96 -23.94
N PRO A 229 19.97 5.95 -24.44
CA PRO A 229 19.84 4.59 -23.97
C PRO A 229 19.97 4.42 -22.45
N ILE A 230 20.77 5.24 -21.76
CA ILE A 230 20.93 5.06 -20.31
C ILE A 230 19.65 5.39 -19.53
N ASP A 231 18.95 6.45 -19.93
CA ASP A 231 17.70 6.87 -19.26
C ASP A 231 16.57 5.88 -19.55
N LEU A 232 16.48 5.42 -20.80
CA LEU A 232 15.54 4.37 -21.20
C LEU A 232 15.82 3.04 -20.47
N THR A 233 17.09 2.68 -20.30
CA THR A 233 17.48 1.47 -19.55
C THR A 233 17.11 1.61 -18.07
N ARG A 234 17.37 2.77 -17.44
CA ARG A 234 17.00 3.04 -16.04
C ARG A 234 15.50 2.91 -15.82
N LEU A 235 14.70 3.55 -16.67
CA LEU A 235 13.25 3.48 -16.56
C LEU A 235 12.74 2.05 -16.78
N TYR A 236 13.19 1.36 -17.81
CA TYR A 236 12.80 -0.03 -18.06
C TYR A 236 13.17 -0.96 -16.90
N CYS A 237 14.36 -0.77 -16.31
CA CYS A 237 14.79 -1.50 -15.12
C CYS A 237 13.77 -1.35 -13.99
N TRP A 238 13.39 -0.11 -13.65
CA TRP A 238 12.42 0.12 -12.57
C TRP A 238 11.01 -0.38 -12.89
N LEU A 239 10.56 -0.27 -14.14
CA LEU A 239 9.30 -0.87 -14.58
C LEU A 239 9.32 -2.41 -14.49
N SER A 240 10.49 -3.03 -14.66
CA SER A 240 10.65 -4.48 -14.52
C SER A 240 10.60 -4.94 -13.07
N ILE A 241 11.21 -4.19 -12.14
CA ILE A 241 11.05 -4.43 -10.70
C ILE A 241 9.59 -4.22 -10.28
N ASP A 242 8.93 -3.23 -10.88
CA ASP A 242 7.53 -2.96 -10.62
C ASP A 242 6.63 -4.15 -10.98
N ALA A 243 6.83 -4.72 -12.17
CA ALA A 243 6.10 -5.89 -12.65
C ALA A 243 6.36 -7.17 -11.84
N GLN A 244 7.41 -7.22 -11.01
CA GLN A 244 7.69 -8.32 -10.08
C GLN A 244 6.86 -8.25 -8.80
N SER A 245 6.40 -7.06 -8.40
CA SER A 245 5.62 -6.85 -7.16
C SER A 245 4.13 -6.55 -7.43
N ARG A 246 3.83 -5.92 -8.57
CA ARG A 246 2.48 -5.49 -8.98
C ARG A 246 2.01 -6.22 -10.23
N LEU A 247 0.69 -6.26 -10.43
CA LEU A 247 0.08 -6.70 -11.68
C LEU A 247 0.09 -5.54 -12.69
N THR A 248 1.20 -5.36 -13.39
CA THR A 248 1.40 -4.26 -14.34
C THR A 248 2.17 -4.72 -15.57
N ASP A 249 1.75 -4.22 -16.74
CA ASP A 249 2.42 -4.42 -18.02
C ASP A 249 3.22 -3.18 -18.46
N ALA A 250 3.49 -2.26 -17.53
CA ALA A 250 4.12 -0.98 -17.85
C ALA A 250 5.47 -1.14 -18.57
N GLN A 251 6.28 -2.15 -18.21
CA GLN A 251 7.52 -2.46 -18.94
C GLN A 251 7.27 -2.88 -20.40
N LEU A 252 6.21 -3.66 -20.67
CA LEU A 252 5.86 -4.12 -22.01
C LEU A 252 5.30 -2.97 -22.84
N HIS A 253 4.50 -2.11 -22.20
CA HIS A 253 3.99 -0.90 -22.83
C HIS A 253 5.13 0.04 -23.22
N MET A 254 6.11 0.26 -22.35
CA MET A 254 7.30 1.04 -22.67
C MET A 254 8.06 0.48 -23.88
N LEU A 255 8.28 -0.84 -23.95
CA LEU A 255 8.93 -1.46 -25.12
C LEU A 255 8.16 -1.23 -26.41
N LYS A 256 6.82 -1.30 -26.36
CA LYS A 256 5.96 -1.01 -27.52
C LYS A 256 6.15 0.43 -28.01
N LEU A 257 6.16 1.39 -27.09
CA LEU A 257 6.39 2.80 -27.42
C LEU A 257 7.79 3.02 -28.00
N LEU A 258 8.82 2.44 -27.38
CA LEU A 258 10.20 2.55 -27.85
C LEU A 258 10.39 1.98 -29.26
N ARG A 259 9.76 0.84 -29.59
CA ARG A 259 9.79 0.26 -30.94
C ARG A 259 9.07 1.15 -31.96
N ALA A 260 7.93 1.74 -31.58
CA ALA A 260 7.20 2.67 -32.43
C ALA A 260 8.04 3.94 -32.73
N ASP A 261 8.71 4.48 -31.71
CA ASP A 261 9.62 5.61 -31.89
C ASP A 261 10.85 5.24 -32.73
N ALA A 262 11.43 4.06 -32.52
CA ALA A 262 12.54 3.57 -33.34
C ALA A 262 12.16 3.51 -34.83
N HIS A 263 10.98 2.97 -35.15
CA HIS A 263 10.46 2.92 -36.52
C HIS A 263 10.19 4.33 -37.08
N ARG A 264 9.50 5.19 -36.32
CA ARG A 264 9.17 6.56 -36.73
C ARG A 264 10.42 7.40 -37.04
N LEU A 265 11.49 7.20 -36.27
CA LEU A 265 12.75 7.93 -36.41
C LEU A 265 13.77 7.24 -37.33
N GLY A 266 13.49 6.03 -37.82
CA GLY A 266 14.46 5.22 -38.56
C GLY A 266 15.72 4.89 -37.75
N SER A 267 15.60 4.75 -36.42
CA SER A 267 16.75 4.59 -35.52
C SER A 267 17.06 3.12 -35.22
N GLU A 268 18.07 2.57 -35.89
CA GLU A 268 18.59 1.22 -35.60
C GLU A 268 19.08 1.09 -34.14
N ARG A 269 19.65 2.17 -33.58
CA ARG A 269 20.10 2.22 -32.19
C ARG A 269 18.94 1.99 -31.20
N LEU A 270 17.81 2.68 -31.38
CA LEU A 270 16.65 2.50 -30.51
C LEU A 270 15.98 1.14 -30.71
N GLN A 271 15.97 0.63 -31.94
CA GLN A 271 15.46 -0.71 -32.24
C GLN A 271 16.30 -1.79 -31.56
N GLY A 272 17.63 -1.68 -31.63
CA GLY A 272 18.57 -2.57 -30.94
C GLY A 272 18.39 -2.53 -29.43
N LEU A 273 18.24 -1.33 -28.86
CA LEU A 273 17.96 -1.15 -27.44
C LEU A 273 16.64 -1.81 -27.02
N ALA A 274 15.55 -1.63 -27.77
CA ALA A 274 14.27 -2.26 -27.46
C ALA A 274 14.34 -3.79 -27.48
N ASN A 275 15.13 -4.36 -28.40
CA ASN A 275 15.36 -5.81 -28.48
C ASN A 275 16.18 -6.29 -27.27
N GLN A 276 17.25 -5.58 -26.91
CA GLN A 276 18.08 -5.90 -25.75
C GLN A 276 17.26 -5.85 -24.45
N LEU A 277 16.53 -4.76 -24.21
CA LEU A 277 15.72 -4.59 -23.01
C LEU A 277 14.64 -5.68 -22.90
N GLY A 278 13.96 -6.00 -24.01
CA GLY A 278 12.95 -7.06 -24.04
C GLY A 278 13.47 -8.46 -23.71
N GLY A 279 14.77 -8.72 -23.89
CA GLY A 279 15.42 -9.98 -23.50
C GLY A 279 16.11 -9.94 -22.14
N THR A 280 16.15 -8.78 -21.45
CA THR A 280 16.90 -8.61 -20.21
C THR A 280 15.98 -8.74 -18.99
N ALA A 281 16.32 -9.65 -18.08
CA ALA A 281 15.69 -9.75 -16.75
C ALA A 281 16.59 -9.04 -15.72
N PHE A 282 16.15 -7.88 -15.24
CA PHE A 282 16.90 -7.10 -14.25
C PHE A 282 16.64 -7.59 -12.82
N SER A 283 17.70 -7.66 -12.02
CA SER A 283 17.63 -7.81 -10.58
C SER A 283 17.48 -6.45 -9.89
N LEU A 284 16.96 -6.46 -8.66
CA LEU A 284 16.84 -5.25 -7.84
C LEU A 284 18.20 -4.55 -7.66
N GLN A 285 19.25 -5.32 -7.42
CA GLN A 285 20.60 -4.79 -7.25
C GLN A 285 21.11 -4.09 -8.52
N GLN A 286 20.91 -4.70 -9.69
CA GLN A 286 21.29 -4.09 -10.97
C GLN A 286 20.58 -2.75 -11.18
N CYS A 287 19.29 -2.65 -10.87
CA CYS A 287 18.56 -1.38 -11.00
C CYS A 287 19.06 -0.32 -10.01
N VAL A 288 19.40 -0.70 -8.78
CA VAL A 288 19.99 0.22 -7.80
C VAL A 288 21.34 0.75 -8.30
N GLU A 289 22.22 -0.13 -8.79
CA GLU A 289 23.54 0.26 -9.30
C GLU A 289 23.44 1.16 -10.55
N LEU A 290 22.46 0.90 -11.41
CA LEU A 290 22.20 1.69 -12.62
C LEU A 290 21.63 3.08 -12.29
N GLY A 291 20.79 3.18 -11.26
CA GLY A 291 20.16 4.42 -10.82
C GLY A 291 21.06 5.33 -9.98
N ALA A 292 22.07 4.77 -9.31
CA ALA A 292 23.00 5.51 -8.44
C ALA A 292 24.19 6.14 -9.18
N ARG A 293 24.40 5.78 -10.45
CA ARG A 293 25.38 6.38 -11.37
C ARG A 293 24.73 7.52 -12.13
#